data_AF-A0A941JT83-F1
#
_entry.id   AF-A0A941JT83-F1
#
_cell.length_a   1.000
_cell.length_b   1.000
_cell.length_c   1.000
_cell.angle_alpha   90.00
_cell.angle_beta   90.00
_cell.angle_gamma   90.00
#
_symmetry.space_group_name_H-M   'P 1'
#
loop_
_entity.id
_entity.type
_entity.pdbx_description
1 polymer ?
#
loop_
_entity_poly.entity_id
_entity_poly.type
_entity_poly.pdbx_seq_one_letter_code
_entity_poly.pdbx_strand_id
1 'polypeptide(L)'
;MDIPERKLDYLFNQNIAPNAHNTPRAIQNAQQMQRLGFWNTPSDRELVRKHLTSVVQTPNNIVEKFTKTFMDDTGTIREAAIEVRESLISGKSGKFSQVKSSWEVMPDETCRLVSAELYGG
;
A
#
# COMPACT_ATOMS: atom_id res chain seq x y z
N MET A 1 4.46 -8.47 10.30
CA MET A 1 3.86 -7.52 9.34
C MET A 1 4.87 -6.44 9.04
N ASP A 2 5.19 -6.21 7.77
CA ASP A 2 6.16 -5.21 7.31
C ASP A 2 5.49 -4.22 6.33
N ILE A 3 5.59 -2.94 6.63
CA ILE A 3 5.19 -1.84 5.73
C ILE A 3 6.42 -0.94 5.59
N PRO A 4 7.23 -1.13 4.53
CA PRO A 4 8.44 -0.34 4.32
C PRO A 4 8.11 1.15 4.18
N GLU A 5 8.96 2.03 4.73
CA GLU A 5 8.73 3.48 4.67
C GLU A 5 8.64 4.00 3.23
N ARG A 6 9.42 3.43 2.31
CA ARG A 6 9.37 3.73 0.87
C ARG A 6 7.98 3.50 0.25
N LYS A 7 7.14 2.66 0.85
CA LYS A 7 5.75 2.45 0.40
C LYS A 7 4.82 3.56 0.88
N LEU A 8 5.01 4.08 2.09
CA LEU A 8 4.29 5.28 2.55
C LEU A 8 4.72 6.51 1.74
N ASP A 9 6.02 6.63 1.47
CA ASP A 9 6.57 7.64 0.56
C ASP A 9 5.85 7.64 -0.79
N TYR A 10 5.59 6.47 -1.37
CA TYR A 10 4.82 6.36 -2.61
C TYR A 10 3.36 6.85 -2.46
N LEU A 11 2.69 6.53 -1.35
CA LEU A 11 1.31 6.97 -1.09
C LEU A 11 1.20 8.49 -0.90
N PHE A 12 2.23 9.11 -0.34
CA PHE A 12 2.30 10.55 -0.09
C PHE A 12 3.11 11.32 -1.15
N ASN A 13 3.53 10.65 -2.22
CA ASN A 13 4.38 11.21 -3.28
C ASN A 13 5.66 11.90 -2.75
N GLN A 14 6.38 11.22 -1.87
CA GLN A 14 7.64 11.66 -1.26
C GLN A 14 8.79 10.76 -1.70
N ASN A 15 9.99 11.32 -1.87
CA ASN A 15 11.24 10.55 -2.08
C ASN A 15 11.16 9.42 -3.14
N ILE A 16 10.32 9.59 -4.18
CA ILE A 16 10.19 8.62 -5.26
C ILE A 16 11.23 8.88 -6.34
N ALA A 17 11.85 7.82 -6.85
CA ALA A 17 12.68 7.92 -8.04
C ALA A 17 11.80 8.30 -9.25
N PRO A 18 12.18 9.28 -10.09
CA PRO A 18 11.44 9.61 -11.30
C PRO A 18 11.35 8.39 -12.22
N ASN A 19 10.12 7.94 -12.51
CA ASN A 19 9.86 6.83 -13.41
C ASN A 19 8.48 7.04 -14.05
N ALA A 20 8.43 6.93 -15.39
CA ALA A 20 7.23 7.17 -16.20
C ALA A 20 5.97 6.41 -15.72
N HIS A 21 6.14 5.24 -15.10
CA HIS A 21 5.03 4.44 -14.57
C HIS A 21 4.68 4.74 -13.11
N ASN A 22 5.67 5.10 -12.29
CA ASN A 22 5.48 5.25 -10.84
C ASN A 22 5.08 6.67 -10.43
N THR A 23 5.57 7.68 -11.14
CA THR A 23 5.31 9.09 -10.82
C THR A 23 3.81 9.45 -10.95
N PRO A 24 3.08 9.07 -12.02
CA PRO A 24 1.66 9.42 -12.13
C PRO A 24 0.80 8.79 -11.03
N ARG A 25 1.08 7.52 -10.67
CA ARG A 25 0.35 6.80 -9.63
C ARG A 25 0.61 7.35 -8.23
N ALA A 26 1.85 7.72 -7.92
CA ALA A 26 2.18 8.38 -6.66
C ALA A 26 1.45 9.73 -6.53
N ILE A 27 1.39 10.52 -7.61
CA ILE A 27 0.62 11.77 -7.65
C ILE A 27 -0.87 11.51 -7.40
N GLN A 28 -1.46 10.52 -8.07
CA GLN A 28 -2.87 10.15 -7.86
C GLN A 28 -3.15 9.72 -6.42
N ASN A 29 -2.29 8.87 -5.83
CA ASN A 29 -2.41 8.46 -4.44
C ASN A 29 -2.33 9.66 -3.48
N ALA A 30 -1.38 10.58 -3.71
CA ALA A 30 -1.24 11.77 -2.87
C ALA A 30 -2.48 12.68 -2.97
N GLN A 31 -3.09 12.81 -4.14
CA GLN A 31 -4.35 13.55 -4.30
C GLN A 31 -5.49 12.91 -3.50
N GLN A 32 -5.59 11.57 -3.50
CA GLN A 32 -6.58 10.87 -2.67
C GLN A 32 -6.30 11.05 -1.17
N MET A 33 -5.04 10.95 -0.75
CA MET A 33 -4.64 11.19 0.64
C MET A 33 -5.03 12.60 1.09
N GLN A 34 -4.72 13.63 0.29
CA GLN A 34 -5.10 15.01 0.57
C GLN A 34 -6.62 15.18 0.63
N ARG A 35 -7.37 14.55 -0.29
CA ARG A 35 -8.84 14.55 -0.27
C ARG A 35 -9.39 13.94 1.01
N LEU A 36 -8.76 12.88 1.52
CA LEU A 36 -9.09 12.25 2.78
C LEU A 36 -8.66 13.10 4.00
N GLY A 37 -7.81 14.10 3.80
CA GLY A 37 -7.30 14.99 4.84
C GLY A 37 -5.97 14.54 5.44
N PHE A 38 -5.22 13.64 4.78
CA PHE A 38 -3.89 13.19 5.19
C PHE A 38 -2.81 13.99 4.46
N TRP A 39 -1.91 14.65 5.19
CA TRP A 39 -0.98 15.68 4.65
C TRP A 39 0.51 15.35 4.85
N ASN A 40 0.88 14.06 4.83
CA ASN A 40 2.28 13.63 5.00
C ASN A 40 2.94 14.09 6.32
N THR A 41 2.18 14.17 7.41
CA THR A 41 2.73 14.38 8.76
C THR A 41 3.07 13.03 9.40
N PRO A 42 3.95 12.99 10.43
CA PRO A 42 4.19 11.74 11.18
C PRO A 42 2.91 11.11 11.74
N SER A 43 1.99 11.94 12.25
CA SER A 43 0.69 11.47 12.76
C SER A 43 -0.20 10.87 11.66
N ASP A 44 -0.23 11.48 10.47
CA ASP A 44 -1.05 10.98 9.36
C ASP A 44 -0.47 9.73 8.73
N ARG A 45 0.86 9.64 8.64
CA ARG A 45 1.56 8.41 8.24
C ARG A 45 1.25 7.27 9.19
N GLU A 46 1.22 7.53 10.49
CA GLU A 46 0.86 6.52 11.48
C GLU A 46 -0.59 6.06 11.35
N LEU A 47 -1.53 6.97 11.09
CA LEU A 47 -2.93 6.60 10.82
C LEU A 47 -3.07 5.70 9.60
N VAL A 48 -2.39 6.03 8.50
CA VAL A 48 -2.39 5.20 7.27
C VAL A 48 -1.72 3.84 7.54
N ARG A 49 -0.62 3.82 8.29
CA ARG A 49 0.08 2.60 8.69
C ARG A 49 -0.80 1.70 9.56
N LYS A 50 -1.53 2.28 10.50
CA LYS A 50 -2.50 1.55 11.35
C LYS A 50 -3.63 0.96 10.51
N HIS A 51 -4.16 1.72 9.56
CA HIS A 51 -5.15 1.20 8.59
C HIS A 51 -4.59 0.00 7.83
N LEU A 52 -3.44 0.13 7.18
CA LEU A 52 -2.84 -0.96 6.40
C LEU A 52 -2.50 -2.19 7.27
N THR A 53 -2.20 -1.99 8.54
CA THR A 53 -2.03 -3.09 9.51
C THR A 53 -3.34 -3.82 9.80
N SER A 54 -4.47 -3.12 9.92
CA SER A 54 -5.76 -3.78 10.13
C SER A 54 -6.26 -4.52 8.88
N VAL A 55 -5.84 -4.09 7.69
CA VAL A 55 -6.17 -4.77 6.41
C VAL A 55 -5.71 -6.23 6.43
N VAL A 56 -4.48 -6.52 6.86
CA VAL A 56 -3.97 -7.90 6.88
C VAL A 56 -4.61 -8.76 7.97
N GLN A 57 -5.16 -8.14 9.02
CA GLN A 57 -5.86 -8.83 10.11
C GLN A 57 -7.31 -9.17 9.77
N THR A 58 -7.82 -8.70 8.63
CA THR A 58 -9.21 -8.93 8.21
C THR A 58 -9.25 -10.08 7.20
N PRO A 59 -9.71 -11.28 7.56
CA PRO A 59 -9.62 -12.45 6.66
C PRO A 59 -10.53 -12.33 5.42
N ASN A 60 -11.70 -11.70 5.56
CA ASN A 60 -12.73 -11.66 4.51
C ASN A 60 -12.51 -10.55 3.46
N ASN A 61 -11.32 -9.96 3.41
CA ASN A 61 -11.01 -8.86 2.50
C ASN A 61 -10.03 -9.22 1.38
N ILE A 62 -9.63 -10.49 1.31
CA ILE A 62 -8.80 -11.02 0.23
C ILE A 62 -9.68 -11.18 -1.01
N VAL A 63 -9.33 -10.49 -2.08
CA VAL A 63 -10.05 -10.55 -3.36
C VAL A 63 -9.31 -11.37 -4.42
N GLU A 64 -8.01 -11.60 -4.23
CA GLU A 64 -7.19 -12.34 -5.19
C GLU A 64 -5.97 -12.98 -4.49
N LYS A 65 -5.56 -14.17 -4.95
CA LYS A 65 -4.29 -14.80 -4.57
C LYS A 65 -3.57 -15.29 -5.81
N PHE A 66 -2.27 -15.02 -5.92
CA PHE A 66 -1.44 -15.50 -7.02
C PHE A 66 0.04 -15.56 -6.63
N THR A 67 0.86 -16.22 -7.45
CA THR A 67 2.32 -16.21 -7.29
C THR A 67 2.94 -15.18 -8.23
N LYS A 68 3.89 -14.39 -7.73
CA LYS A 68 4.63 -13.41 -8.53
C LYS A 68 6.12 -13.63 -8.40
N THR A 69 6.81 -13.57 -9.53
CA THR A 69 8.26 -13.62 -9.60
C THR A 69 8.85 -12.23 -9.35
N PHE A 70 9.80 -12.14 -8.43
CA PHE A 70 10.59 -10.95 -8.11
C PHE A 70 12.06 -11.22 -8.38
N MET A 71 12.77 -10.17 -8.80
CA MET A 71 14.22 -10.14 -8.80
C MET A 71 14.65 -9.25 -7.64
N ASP A 72 15.55 -9.73 -6.79
CA ASP A 72 16.13 -8.92 -5.72
C ASP A 72 17.32 -8.09 -6.22
N ASP A 73 17.88 -7.26 -5.34
CA ASP A 73 18.98 -6.35 -5.66
C ASP A 73 20.29 -7.10 -6.01
N THR A 74 20.36 -8.42 -5.77
CA THR A 74 21.50 -9.28 -6.15
C THR A 74 21.31 -9.93 -7.52
N GLY A 75 20.15 -9.75 -8.16
CA GLY A 75 19.78 -10.40 -9.40
C GLY A 75 19.17 -11.80 -9.21
N THR A 76 18.93 -12.23 -7.98
CA THR A 76 18.33 -13.53 -7.69
C THR A 76 16.83 -13.49 -7.95
N ILE A 77 16.34 -14.46 -8.70
CA ILE A 77 14.92 -14.63 -8.99
C ILE A 77 14.28 -15.44 -7.86
N ARG A 78 13.19 -14.93 -7.31
CA ARG A 78 12.38 -15.61 -6.29
C ARG A 78 10.91 -15.53 -6.63
N GLU A 79 10.16 -16.56 -6.29
CA GLU A 79 8.71 -16.54 -6.32
C GLU A 79 8.17 -16.10 -4.97
N ALA A 80 7.11 -15.31 -4.96
CA ALA A 80 6.43 -14.92 -3.74
C ALA A 80 4.91 -15.07 -3.90
N ALA A 81 4.27 -15.61 -2.87
CA ALA A 81 2.82 -15.65 -2.77
C ALA A 81 2.29 -14.24 -2.51
N ILE A 82 1.34 -13.79 -3.33
CA ILE A 82 0.71 -12.49 -3.26
C ILE A 82 -0.76 -12.64 -2.90
N GLU A 83 -1.20 -11.87 -1.92
CA GLU A 83 -2.60 -11.65 -1.62
C GLU A 83 -2.98 -10.20 -1.95
N VAL A 84 -4.03 -10.03 -2.75
CA VAL A 84 -4.63 -8.73 -2.98
C VAL A 84 -5.81 -8.56 -2.06
N ARG A 85 -5.81 -7.46 -1.31
CA ARG A 85 -6.81 -7.14 -0.32
C ARG A 85 -7.43 -5.78 -0.61
N GLU A 86 -8.74 -5.71 -0.45
CA GLU A 86 -9.50 -4.47 -0.58
C GLU A 86 -9.99 -4.00 0.79
N SER A 87 -9.98 -2.69 1.02
CA SER A 87 -10.42 -2.10 2.28
C SER A 87 -10.97 -0.70 2.06
N LEU A 88 -11.69 -0.18 3.04
CA LEU A 88 -12.19 1.18 3.02
C LEU A 88 -11.46 2.00 4.09
N ILE A 89 -10.75 3.05 3.69
CA ILE A 89 -10.11 3.98 4.62
C ILE A 89 -11.02 5.18 4.87
N SER A 90 -11.21 5.52 6.15
CA SER A 90 -11.90 6.73 6.58
C SER A 90 -10.91 7.88 6.76
N GLY A 91 -11.10 8.96 6.02
CA GLY A 91 -10.30 10.18 6.13
C GLY A 91 -10.73 11.09 7.27
N LYS A 92 -9.81 11.91 7.78
CA LYS A 92 -10.10 12.99 8.76
C LYS A 92 -11.09 14.02 8.22
N SER A 93 -11.20 14.14 6.90
CA SER A 93 -12.19 14.98 6.21
C SER A 93 -13.63 14.45 6.27
N GLY A 94 -13.86 13.25 6.80
CA GLY A 94 -15.15 12.55 6.75
C GLY A 94 -15.41 11.81 5.43
N LYS A 95 -14.50 11.91 4.45
CA LYS A 95 -14.58 11.16 3.19
C LYS A 95 -13.98 9.77 3.34
N PHE A 96 -14.35 8.88 2.42
CA PHE A 96 -13.81 7.53 2.33
C PHE A 96 -13.13 7.31 0.98
N SER A 97 -12.24 6.32 0.91
CA SER A 97 -11.65 5.83 -0.33
C SER A 97 -11.42 4.33 -0.21
N GLN A 98 -11.54 3.62 -1.33
CA GLN A 98 -11.19 2.22 -1.40
C GLN A 98 -9.68 2.09 -1.59
N VAL A 99 -9.08 1.15 -0.88
CA VAL A 99 -7.65 0.84 -0.95
C VAL A 99 -7.51 -0.59 -1.46
N LYS A 100 -6.91 -0.77 -2.63
CA LYS A 100 -6.43 -2.07 -3.13
C LYS A 100 -4.97 -2.19 -2.78
N SER A 101 -4.63 -3.22 -2.04
CA SER A 101 -3.29 -3.44 -1.52
C SER A 101 -2.83 -4.85 -1.86
N SER A 102 -1.59 -4.98 -2.32
CA SER A 102 -0.95 -6.26 -2.59
C SER A 102 0.08 -6.55 -1.50
N TRP A 103 0.00 -7.76 -0.97
CA TRP A 103 0.79 -8.23 0.16
C TRP A 103 1.55 -9.47 -0.25
N GLU A 104 2.85 -9.47 -0.01
CA GLU A 104 3.65 -10.67 -0.05
C GLU A 104 3.43 -11.45 1.25
N VAL A 105 3.07 -12.72 1.13
CA VAL A 105 2.96 -13.64 2.27
C VAL A 105 4.32 -14.33 2.45
N MET A 106 4.95 -14.07 3.58
CA MET A 106 6.25 -14.62 3.95
C MET A 106 6.10 -16.04 4.51
N PRO A 107 7.18 -16.85 4.54
CA PRO A 107 7.12 -18.22 5.07
C PRO A 107 6.67 -18.35 6.53
N ASP A 108 6.83 -17.29 7.34
CA ASP A 108 6.39 -17.20 8.73
C ASP A 108 4.94 -16.67 8.87
N GLU A 109 4.18 -16.67 7.76
CA GLU A 109 2.83 -16.13 7.62
C GLU A 109 2.72 -14.61 7.82
N THR A 110 3.83 -13.91 8.03
CA THR A 110 3.80 -12.46 8.07
C THR A 110 3.56 -11.89 6.68
N CYS A 111 2.86 -10.76 6.61
CA CYS A 111 2.64 -10.04 5.35
C CYS A 111 3.63 -8.89 5.21
N ARG A 112 4.10 -8.65 3.99
CA ARG A 112 4.90 -7.48 3.60
C ARG A 112 4.21 -6.68 2.51
N LEU A 113 4.08 -5.36 2.66
CA LEU A 113 3.41 -4.53 1.67
C LEU A 113 4.22 -4.44 0.37
N VAL A 114 3.61 -4.85 -0.74
CA VAL A 114 4.19 -4.71 -2.09
C VAL A 114 3.74 -3.42 -2.75
N SER A 115 2.44 -3.13 -2.72
CA SER A 115 1.85 -1.92 -3.32
C SER A 115 0.50 -1.60 -2.70
N ALA A 116 0.12 -0.33 -2.72
CA ALA A 116 -1.22 0.12 -2.36
C ALA A 116 -1.65 1.25 -3.30
N GLU A 117 -2.92 1.22 -3.70
CA GLU A 117 -3.54 2.19 -4.60
C GLU A 117 -4.88 2.62 -3.99
N LEU A 118 -5.12 3.93 -4.00
CA LEU A 118 -6.36 4.54 -3.53
C LEU A 118 -7.19 4.97 -4.73
N TYR A 119 -8.47 4.60 -4.72
CA TYR A 119 -9.41 4.95 -5.78
C TYR A 119 -10.81 5.22 -5.24
N GLY A 120 -11.66 5.74 -6.13
CA GLY A 120 -13.03 6.13 -5.82
C GLY A 120 -13.15 7.52 -5.24
N GLY A 121 -14.30 8.15 -5.47
CA GLY A 121 -14.68 9.51 -5.07
C GLY A 121 -16.03 9.89 -5.57
#